data_AF-A0A377ZL36-F1
#
_entry.id   AF-A0A377ZL36-F1
#
_cell.length_a   1.000
_cell.length_b   1.000
_cell.length_c   1.000
_cell.angle_alpha   90.00
_cell.angle_beta   90.00
_cell.angle_gamma   90.00
#
_symmetry.space_group_name_H-M   'P 1'
#
loop_
_entity.id
_entity.type
_entity.pdbx_description
1 polymer ?
#
loop_
_entity_poly.entity_id
_entity_poly.type
_entity_poly.pdbx_seq_one_letter_code
_entity_poly.pdbx_strand_id
1 'polypeptide(L)'
;MIKSALLVLEDGTQFHGRAIGATGTAVGEVVFNTSMTGYQEILTDPSYSRQIVTLTYPHIGNVGTNAADEESSQVHAQGLVIRDLPLIASNFRSTEDLSSYLKRHNIVAIADIDTRKLTRLLREKGAQNGCIIAGDSPDAQLALEKAKAFPGPERHGLGEGSDHRRNL
;
A
#
# COMPACT_ATOMS: atom_id res chain seq x y z
N MET A 1 20.38 -6.83 -7.47
CA MET A 1 20.51 -5.38 -7.74
C MET A 1 19.39 -4.67 -7.01
N ILE A 2 19.69 -3.65 -6.20
CA ILE A 2 18.68 -2.86 -5.50
C ILE A 2 18.00 -1.95 -6.52
N LYS A 3 16.68 -2.12 -6.72
CA LYS A 3 15.90 -1.30 -7.66
C LYS A 3 15.32 -0.08 -6.95
N SER A 4 15.29 1.05 -7.64
CA SER A 4 14.71 2.29 -7.13
C SER A 4 13.19 2.22 -7.14
N ALA A 5 12.56 2.92 -6.19
CA ALA A 5 11.12 3.14 -6.20
C ALA A 5 10.80 4.58 -5.83
N LEU A 6 9.70 5.08 -6.38
CA LEU A 6 9.20 6.42 -6.17
C LEU A 6 7.69 6.36 -5.92
N LEU A 7 7.24 6.92 -4.80
CA LEU A 7 5.83 7.22 -4.55
C LEU A 7 5.60 8.71 -4.77
N VAL A 8 4.62 9.07 -5.60
CA VAL A 8 4.16 10.44 -5.80
C VAL A 8 2.69 10.55 -5.44
N LEU A 9 2.34 11.56 -4.66
CA LEU A 9 0.95 11.89 -4.31
C LEU A 9 0.35 12.88 -5.31
N GLU A 10 -0.97 12.97 -5.37
CA GLU A 10 -1.69 13.91 -6.24
C GLU A 10 -1.33 15.39 -5.98
N ASP A 11 -0.93 15.73 -4.75
CA ASP A 11 -0.44 17.07 -4.39
C ASP A 11 1.00 17.36 -4.87
N GLY A 12 1.66 16.40 -5.50
CA GLY A 12 3.03 16.52 -6.00
C GLY A 12 4.11 16.14 -5.00
N THR A 13 3.77 15.74 -3.77
CA THR A 13 4.75 15.26 -2.78
C THR A 13 5.39 13.96 -3.26
N GLN A 14 6.72 13.90 -3.17
CA GLN A 14 7.50 12.75 -3.63
C GLN A 14 8.20 12.04 -2.46
N PHE A 15 8.21 10.72 -2.52
CA PHE A 15 8.90 9.84 -1.58
C PHE A 15 9.78 8.86 -2.35
N HIS A 16 11.09 9.02 -2.23
CA HIS A 16 12.07 8.13 -2.83
C HIS A 16 12.40 7.01 -1.86
N GLY A 17 12.55 5.81 -2.41
CA GLY A 17 12.86 4.63 -1.65
C GLY A 17 13.35 3.51 -2.54
N ARG A 18 13.19 2.29 -2.05
CA ARG A 18 13.67 1.07 -2.68
C ARG A 18 12.52 0.13 -3.00
N ALA A 19 12.54 -0.44 -4.18
CA ALA A 19 11.59 -1.47 -4.57
C ALA A 19 11.86 -2.77 -3.79
N ILE A 20 10.81 -3.30 -3.16
CA ILE A 20 10.85 -4.56 -2.42
C ILE A 20 9.90 -5.62 -2.99
N GLY A 21 9.01 -5.23 -3.90
CA GLY A 21 8.06 -6.13 -4.57
C GLY A 21 8.35 -6.29 -6.06
N ALA A 22 7.28 -6.35 -6.84
CA ALA A 22 7.33 -6.40 -8.30
C ALA A 22 7.80 -5.06 -8.91
N THR A 23 8.37 -5.15 -10.12
CA THR A 23 8.70 -3.97 -10.95
C THR A 23 7.43 -3.55 -11.70
N GLY A 24 7.17 -2.25 -11.80
CA GLY A 24 5.99 -1.75 -12.50
C GLY A 24 5.44 -0.47 -11.88
N THR A 25 4.13 -0.29 -12.02
CA THR A 25 3.41 0.86 -11.48
C THR A 25 2.18 0.41 -10.72
N ALA A 26 1.96 0.96 -9.53
CA ALA A 26 0.70 0.83 -8.80
C ALA A 26 0.09 2.21 -8.58
N VAL A 27 -1.22 2.32 -8.77
CA VAL A 27 -1.98 3.57 -8.58
C VAL A 27 -3.17 3.26 -7.70
N GLY A 28 -3.44 4.12 -6.73
CA GLY A 28 -4.55 3.94 -5.82
C GLY A 28 -4.64 5.03 -4.77
N GLU A 29 -5.66 4.94 -3.92
CA GLU A 29 -5.78 5.82 -2.75
C GLU A 29 -4.76 5.42 -1.70
N VAL A 30 -3.92 6.36 -1.27
CA VAL A 30 -2.91 6.12 -0.23
C VAL A 30 -3.56 6.25 1.14
N VAL A 31 -3.63 5.13 1.83
CA VAL A 31 -4.15 5.01 3.19
C VAL A 31 -3.02 4.65 4.15
N PHE A 32 -3.21 4.92 5.44
CA PHE A 32 -2.29 4.45 6.47
C PHE A 32 -3.00 3.53 7.45
N ASN A 33 -2.28 2.51 7.93
CA ASN A 33 -2.74 1.60 8.96
C ASN A 33 -1.71 1.55 10.10
N THR A 34 -2.21 1.63 11.34
CA THR A 34 -1.42 1.67 12.57
C THR A 34 -1.18 0.32 13.23
N SER A 35 -1.65 -0.77 12.61
CA SER A 35 -1.39 -2.14 13.06
C SER A 35 0.11 -2.40 13.09
N MET A 36 0.58 -2.94 14.21
CA MET A 36 1.98 -3.31 14.43
C MET A 36 2.30 -4.73 13.94
N THR A 37 1.26 -5.55 13.77
CA THR A 37 1.32 -6.95 13.36
C THR A 37 0.20 -7.23 12.35
N GLY A 38 0.22 -8.39 11.72
CA GLY A 38 -0.82 -8.82 10.80
C GLY A 38 -0.77 -8.13 9.43
N TYR A 39 0.44 -7.80 8.95
CA TYR A 39 0.60 -7.14 7.65
C TYR A 39 0.17 -8.04 6.48
N GLN A 40 0.22 -9.37 6.64
CA GLN A 40 -0.20 -10.28 5.59
C GLN A 40 -1.73 -10.28 5.48
N GLU A 41 -2.44 -10.38 6.60
CA GLU A 41 -3.90 -10.29 6.66
C GLU A 41 -4.38 -8.98 6.01
N ILE A 42 -3.76 -7.85 6.35
CA ILE A 42 -4.05 -6.52 5.78
C ILE A 42 -3.88 -6.50 4.26
N LEU A 43 -2.82 -7.12 3.73
CA LEU A 43 -2.58 -7.15 2.28
C LEU A 43 -3.65 -7.99 1.55
N THR A 44 -4.09 -9.07 2.17
CA THR A 44 -5.10 -9.98 1.61
C THR A 44 -6.54 -9.58 1.86
N ASP A 45 -6.80 -8.54 2.66
CA ASP A 45 -8.16 -8.07 2.94
C ASP A 45 -8.77 -7.36 1.72
N PRO A 46 -9.92 -7.82 1.18
CA PRO A 46 -10.62 -7.21 0.05
C PRO A 46 -10.95 -5.73 0.23
N SER A 47 -11.04 -5.25 1.48
CA SER A 47 -11.32 -3.85 1.83
C SER A 47 -10.25 -2.88 1.34
N TYR A 48 -9.02 -3.36 1.11
CA TYR A 48 -7.92 -2.55 0.55
C TYR A 48 -7.82 -2.60 -0.97
N SER A 49 -8.84 -3.14 -1.65
CA SER A 49 -8.91 -3.08 -3.11
C SER A 49 -8.77 -1.63 -3.58
N ARG A 50 -7.93 -1.42 -4.61
CA ARG A 50 -7.61 -0.09 -5.16
C ARG A 50 -6.88 0.87 -4.21
N GLN A 51 -6.40 0.40 -3.06
CA GLN A 51 -5.67 1.22 -2.09
C GLN A 51 -4.19 0.86 -2.03
N ILE A 52 -3.37 1.88 -1.80
CA ILE A 52 -1.95 1.76 -1.49
C ILE A 52 -1.80 1.85 0.03
N VAL A 53 -1.42 0.74 0.64
CA VAL A 53 -1.37 0.62 2.10
C VAL A 53 -0.02 1.11 2.62
N THR A 54 -0.06 2.10 3.52
CA THR A 54 1.11 2.57 4.26
C THR A 54 1.07 2.04 5.70
N LEU A 55 2.05 1.21 6.06
CA LEU A 55 2.17 0.71 7.43
C LEU A 55 3.04 1.64 8.27
N THR A 56 2.53 2.05 9.43
CA THR A 56 3.26 2.99 10.30
C THR A 56 4.33 2.32 11.14
N TYR A 57 4.21 1.01 11.40
CA TYR A 57 5.23 0.26 12.13
C TYR A 57 6.50 0.12 11.27
N PRO A 58 7.70 0.40 11.81
CA PRO A 58 8.87 0.55 10.98
C PRO A 58 9.35 -0.74 10.33
N HIS A 59 9.25 -1.88 11.03
CA HIS A 59 9.79 -3.17 10.58
C HIS A 59 8.66 -4.09 10.10
N ILE A 60 8.43 -4.13 8.79
CA ILE A 60 7.38 -4.96 8.20
C ILE A 60 8.02 -6.15 7.46
N GLY A 61 7.57 -7.37 7.75
CA GLY A 61 8.16 -8.59 7.19
C GLY A 61 8.97 -9.43 8.20
N ASN A 62 8.98 -9.03 9.47
CA ASN A 62 9.75 -9.69 10.53
C ASN A 62 9.33 -11.15 10.78
N VAL A 63 8.07 -11.52 10.51
CA VAL A 63 7.56 -12.88 10.67
C VAL A 63 7.42 -13.65 9.35
N GLY A 64 7.86 -13.06 8.23
CA GLY A 64 7.68 -13.61 6.89
C GLY A 64 6.20 -13.72 6.51
N THR A 65 5.85 -14.70 5.70
CA THR A 65 4.46 -14.99 5.29
C THR A 65 4.16 -16.49 5.34
N ASN A 66 2.88 -16.82 5.50
CA ASN A 66 2.38 -18.19 5.46
C ASN A 66 0.92 -18.24 4.98
N ALA A 67 0.53 -19.35 4.36
CA ALA A 67 -0.79 -19.49 3.76
C ALA A 67 -1.96 -19.43 4.77
N ALA A 68 -1.71 -19.69 6.07
CA ALA A 68 -2.76 -19.67 7.08
C ALA A 68 -3.14 -18.25 7.55
N ASP A 69 -2.29 -17.26 7.29
CA ASP A 69 -2.54 -15.85 7.59
C ASP A 69 -3.04 -15.08 6.33
N GLU A 70 -3.51 -15.79 5.29
CA GLU A 70 -4.19 -15.20 4.14
C GLU A 70 -5.71 -15.14 4.40
N GLU A 71 -6.27 -13.94 4.46
CA GLU A 71 -7.72 -13.71 4.64
C GLU A 71 -8.53 -13.93 3.36
N SER A 72 -7.85 -14.00 2.21
CA SER A 72 -8.47 -14.25 0.92
C SER A 72 -7.51 -14.95 -0.04
N SER A 73 -8.01 -15.33 -1.22
CA SER A 73 -7.22 -16.05 -2.23
C SER A 73 -6.12 -15.21 -2.90
N GLN A 74 -6.06 -13.90 -2.67
CA GLN A 74 -5.09 -13.02 -3.31
C GLN A 74 -4.79 -11.76 -2.48
N VAL A 75 -3.71 -11.07 -2.84
CA VAL A 75 -3.43 -9.73 -2.31
C VAL A 75 -4.33 -8.72 -3.02
N HIS A 76 -5.12 -7.97 -2.25
CA HIS A 76 -6.07 -6.99 -2.78
C HIS A 76 -5.53 -5.55 -2.78
N ALA A 77 -4.59 -5.25 -1.87
CA ALA A 77 -3.88 -3.99 -1.86
C ALA A 77 -3.15 -3.75 -3.20
N GLN A 78 -3.29 -2.56 -3.77
CA GLN A 78 -2.60 -2.18 -5.02
C GLN A 78 -1.09 -2.01 -4.84
N GLY A 79 -0.69 -1.58 -3.65
CA GLY A 79 0.70 -1.41 -3.34
C GLY A 79 0.95 -1.32 -1.85
N LEU A 80 2.20 -1.49 -1.48
CA LEU A 80 2.65 -1.47 -0.09
C LEU A 80 3.75 -0.42 0.10
N VAL A 81 3.62 0.35 1.16
CA VAL A 81 4.55 1.42 1.54
C VAL A 81 5.01 1.19 2.98
N ILE A 82 6.31 0.99 3.17
CA ILE A 82 6.90 0.70 4.49
C ILE A 82 8.16 1.52 4.74
N ARG A 83 8.55 1.60 6.02
CA ARG A 83 9.80 2.26 6.41
C ARG A 83 11.00 1.36 6.17
N ASP A 84 10.96 0.14 6.67
CA ASP A 84 12.10 -0.78 6.67
C ASP A 84 11.63 -2.22 6.44
N LEU A 85 12.31 -2.92 5.54
CA LEU A 85 12.14 -4.34 5.30
C LEU A 85 13.27 -5.07 6.03
N PRO A 86 12.96 -5.91 7.05
CA PRO A 86 13.97 -6.72 7.73
C PRO A 86 14.74 -7.59 6.75
N LEU A 87 16.04 -7.76 6.99
CA LEU A 87 16.90 -8.63 6.17
C LEU A 87 16.46 -10.10 6.20
N ILE A 88 15.88 -10.54 7.31
CA ILE A 88 15.51 -11.93 7.56
C ILE A 88 14.15 -11.96 8.23
N ALA A 89 13.28 -12.84 7.74
CA ALA A 89 12.06 -13.26 8.43
C ALA A 89 12.42 -14.29 9.50
N SER A 90 12.03 -14.05 10.76
CA SER A 90 12.37 -14.91 11.90
C SER A 90 11.11 -15.32 12.65
N ASN A 91 10.40 -16.32 12.12
CA ASN A 91 9.26 -16.95 12.76
C ASN A 91 9.19 -18.42 12.34
N PHE A 92 8.87 -19.32 13.29
CA PHE A 92 8.74 -20.75 13.01
C PHE A 92 7.60 -21.07 12.01
N ARG A 93 6.61 -20.19 11.88
CA ARG A 93 5.51 -20.29 10.92
C ARG A 93 5.87 -19.74 9.54
N SER A 94 6.98 -19.03 9.40
CA SER A 94 7.38 -18.39 8.14
C SER A 94 7.66 -19.44 7.08
N THR A 95 7.00 -19.32 5.94
CA THR A 95 7.22 -20.20 4.77
C THR A 95 7.88 -19.47 3.60
N GLU A 96 7.76 -18.15 3.55
CA GLU A 96 8.31 -17.28 2.51
C GLU A 96 8.64 -15.90 3.13
N ASP A 97 9.63 -15.19 2.59
CA ASP A 97 9.91 -13.82 3.01
C ASP A 97 8.96 -12.83 2.32
N LEU A 98 8.71 -11.67 2.95
CA LEU A 98 7.76 -10.69 2.42
C LEU A 98 8.13 -10.17 1.03
N SER A 99 9.43 -10.04 0.68
CA SER A 99 9.82 -9.56 -0.66
C SER A 99 9.49 -10.59 -1.74
N SER A 100 9.77 -11.87 -1.47
CA SER A 100 9.42 -12.97 -2.37
C SER A 100 7.90 -13.08 -2.54
N TYR A 101 7.16 -12.98 -1.44
CA TYR A 101 5.70 -12.97 -1.45
C TYR A 101 5.13 -11.84 -2.33
N LEU A 102 5.59 -10.59 -2.13
CA LEU A 102 5.14 -9.45 -2.94
C LEU A 102 5.44 -9.64 -4.44
N LYS A 103 6.60 -10.20 -4.78
CA LYS A 103 6.94 -10.50 -6.19
C LYS A 103 6.06 -11.60 -6.77
N ARG A 104 5.81 -12.67 -6.01
CA ARG A 104 4.94 -13.78 -6.40
C ARG A 104 3.52 -13.31 -6.71
N HIS A 105 3.00 -12.39 -5.90
CA HIS A 105 1.68 -11.79 -6.08
C HIS A 105 1.67 -10.56 -7.01
N ASN A 106 2.80 -10.24 -7.67
CA ASN A 106 2.95 -9.09 -8.57
C ASN A 106 2.61 -7.72 -7.94
N ILE A 107 2.90 -7.54 -6.65
CA ILE A 107 2.58 -6.33 -5.90
C ILE A 107 3.75 -5.36 -5.93
N VAL A 108 3.48 -4.13 -6.36
CA VAL A 108 4.46 -3.04 -6.36
C VAL A 108 4.58 -2.47 -4.95
N ALA A 109 5.79 -2.46 -4.41
CA ALA A 109 6.02 -2.08 -3.03
C ALA A 109 7.33 -1.30 -2.85
N ILE A 110 7.29 -0.31 -1.96
CA ILE A 110 8.38 0.63 -1.68
C ILE A 110 8.74 0.61 -0.18
N ALA A 111 10.04 0.49 0.11
CA ALA A 111 10.64 0.63 1.43
C ALA A 111 11.57 1.85 1.50
N ASP A 112 12.14 2.10 2.67
CA ASP A 112 13.11 3.16 2.95
C ASP A 112 12.54 4.59 2.89
N ILE A 113 11.22 4.73 2.92
CA ILE A 113 10.56 6.05 2.92
C ILE A 113 10.28 6.56 4.33
N ASP A 114 10.11 7.87 4.49
CA ASP A 114 9.64 8.46 5.75
C ASP A 114 8.11 8.29 5.89
N THR A 115 7.69 7.12 6.38
CA THR A 115 6.26 6.82 6.61
C THR A 115 5.65 7.76 7.65
N ARG A 116 6.42 8.34 8.57
CA ARG A 116 5.90 9.32 9.55
C ARG A 116 5.50 10.62 8.85
N LYS A 117 6.35 11.12 7.94
CA LYS A 117 6.02 12.29 7.11
C LYS A 117 4.77 12.02 6.26
N LEU A 118 4.69 10.85 5.64
CA LEU A 118 3.53 10.43 4.85
C LEU A 118 2.26 10.38 5.69
N THR A 119 2.28 9.71 6.84
CA THR A 119 1.12 9.61 7.74
C THR A 119 0.66 10.98 8.25
N ARG A 120 1.58 11.88 8.58
CA ARG A 120 1.21 13.25 8.98
C ARG A 120 0.50 14.00 7.86
N LEU A 121 1.02 13.89 6.64
CA LEU A 121 0.44 14.53 5.47
C LEU A 121 -0.96 14.00 5.16
N LEU A 122 -1.18 12.68 5.26
CA LEU A 122 -2.51 12.06 5.10
C LEU A 122 -3.48 12.44 6.22
N ARG A 123 -2.99 12.68 7.44
CA ARG A 123 -3.82 13.15 8.56
C ARG A 123 -4.23 14.62 8.42
N GLU A 124 -3.33 15.47 7.90
CA GLU A 124 -3.58 16.90 7.73
C GLU A 124 -4.44 17.21 6.51
N LYS A 125 -4.18 16.53 5.38
CA LYS A 125 -4.85 16.79 4.10
C LYS A 125 -5.97 15.80 3.75
N GLY A 126 -6.09 14.71 4.51
CA GLY A 126 -6.95 13.58 4.17
C GLY A 126 -6.27 12.56 3.26
N ALA A 127 -7.00 11.49 2.95
CA ALA A 127 -6.55 10.49 2.00
C ALA A 127 -6.34 11.11 0.62
N GLN A 128 -5.28 10.68 -0.07
CA GLN A 128 -4.86 11.21 -1.35
C GLN A 128 -4.55 10.08 -2.31
N ASN A 129 -4.84 10.29 -3.58
CA ASN A 129 -4.39 9.35 -4.60
C ASN A 129 -2.88 9.42 -4.75
N GLY A 130 -2.26 8.28 -5.02
CA GLY A 130 -0.83 8.16 -5.20
C GLY A 130 -0.47 7.11 -6.22
N CYS A 131 0.76 7.22 -6.70
CA CYS A 131 1.33 6.32 -7.68
C CYS A 131 2.72 5.89 -7.22
N ILE A 132 2.95 4.57 -7.13
CA ILE A 132 4.27 3.98 -6.93
C ILE A 132 4.82 3.53 -8.27
N ILE A 133 6.03 3.96 -8.63
CA ILE A 133 6.80 3.42 -9.75
C ILE A 133 8.04 2.72 -9.20
N ALA A 134 8.17 1.43 -9.49
CA ALA A 134 9.33 0.61 -9.12
C ALA A 134 10.06 0.17 -10.39
N GLY A 135 11.35 0.49 -10.51
CA GLY A 135 12.15 0.19 -11.69
C GLY A 135 13.53 0.85 -11.68
N ASP A 136 14.23 0.77 -12.80
CA ASP A 136 15.61 1.26 -12.90
C ASP A 136 15.67 2.79 -12.92
N SER A 137 14.66 3.46 -13.50
CA SER A 137 14.53 4.92 -13.55
C SER A 137 13.07 5.35 -13.36
N PRO A 138 12.58 5.49 -12.12
CA PRO A 138 11.22 5.95 -11.85
C PRO A 138 11.00 7.40 -12.34
N ASP A 139 9.98 7.62 -13.17
CA ASP A 139 9.62 8.93 -13.69
C ASP A 139 8.59 9.63 -12.77
N ALA A 140 9.03 10.71 -12.12
CA ALA A 140 8.19 11.48 -11.21
C ALA A 140 7.01 12.18 -11.89
N GLN A 141 7.18 12.63 -13.13
CA GLN A 141 6.13 13.32 -13.88
C GLN A 141 5.03 12.33 -14.25
N LEU A 142 5.42 11.16 -14.77
CA LEU A 142 4.49 10.08 -15.07
C LEU A 142 3.74 9.60 -13.81
N ALA A 143 4.44 9.51 -12.67
CA ALA A 143 3.81 9.11 -11.41
C ALA A 143 2.76 10.15 -10.96
N LEU A 144 3.06 11.44 -11.07
CA LEU A 144 2.12 12.51 -10.74
C LEU A 144 0.89 12.51 -11.66
N GLU A 145 1.10 12.33 -12.97
CA GLU A 145 0.01 12.23 -13.94
C GLU A 145 -0.93 11.06 -13.63
N LYS A 146 -0.36 9.89 -13.33
CA LYS A 146 -1.13 8.71 -12.94
C LYS A 146 -1.88 8.90 -11.61
N ALA A 147 -1.24 9.51 -10.61
CA ALA A 147 -1.88 9.82 -9.34
C ALA A 147 -3.09 10.74 -9.52
N LYS A 148 -2.99 11.77 -10.37
CA LYS A 148 -4.08 12.72 -10.66
C LYS A 148 -5.17 12.13 -11.57
N ALA A 149 -4.80 11.22 -12.46
CA ALA A 149 -5.74 10.57 -13.37
C ALA A 149 -6.57 9.47 -12.70
N PHE A 150 -6.22 9.06 -11.48
CA PHE A 150 -6.94 8.02 -10.76
C PHE A 150 -8.35 8.52 -10.40
N PRO A 151 -9.42 7.90 -10.94
CA PRO A 151 -10.76 8.15 -10.43
C PRO A 151 -10.75 7.59 -9.01
N GLY A 152 -10.91 8.46 -8.01
CA GLY A 152 -10.82 8.11 -6.59
C GLY A 152 -11.62 6.85 -6.20
N PRO A 153 -11.48 6.34 -4.97
CA PRO A 153 -12.17 5.13 -4.55
C PRO A 153 -13.67 5.22 -4.88
N GLU A 154 -14.24 4.14 -5.43
CA GLU A 154 -15.70 4.02 -5.47
C GLU A 154 -16.17 4.14 -4.03
N ARG A 155 -16.73 5.29 -3.66
CA ARG A 155 -17.40 5.46 -2.38
C ARG A 155 -18.57 4.47 -2.39
N HIS A 156 -18.34 3.26 -1.86
CA HIS A 156 -19.45 2.41 -1.47
C HIS A 156 -20.27 3.23 -0.50
N GLY A 157 -21.48 3.58 -0.93
CA GLY A 157 -22.35 4.53 -0.25
C GLY A 157 -22.52 4.16 1.21
N LEU A 158 -21.92 4.97 2.09
CA LEU A 158 -22.40 5.09 3.46
C LEU A 158 -23.73 5.84 3.38
N GLY A 159 -24.80 5.07 3.29
CA GLY A 159 -26.18 5.46 3.60
C GLY A 159 -26.71 6.69 2.86
N GLU A 160 -27.25 6.48 1.65
CA GLU A 160 -28.45 7.25 1.32
C GLU A 160 -29.48 6.93 2.39
N GLY A 161 -29.89 7.97 3.13
CA GLY A 161 -30.85 7.86 4.20
C GLY A 161 -32.10 7.12 3.72
N SER A 162 -32.49 6.10 4.47
CA SER A 162 -33.88 5.68 4.55
C SER A 162 -34.69 6.87 5.09
N ASP A 163 -35.03 7.79 4.19
CA ASP A 163 -36.09 8.78 4.34
C ASP A 163 -37.40 7.98 4.38
N HIS A 164 -37.71 7.42 5.55
CA HIS A 164 -39.07 7.04 5.92
C HIS A 164 -39.88 8.32 6.02
N ARG A 165 -40.25 8.83 4.83
CA ARG A 165 -41.39 9.71 4.69
C ARG A 165 -42.61 8.95 5.16
N ARG A 166 -43.11 9.39 6.31
CA ARG A 166 -44.54 9.49 6.60
C ARG A 166 -45.33 9.72 5.31
N ASN A 167 -46.26 8.82 5.02
CA ASN A 167 -47.62 9.11 4.54
C ASN A 167 -48.29 7.81 4.08
N LEU A 168 -48.98 7.14 5.00
CA LEU A 168 -50.45 6.99 5.04
C LEU A 168 -50.82 6.06 6.21
#